data_AF-A0A930QGU4-F1
#
_entry.id   AF-A0A930QGU4-F1
#
_cell.length_a   1.000
_cell.length_b   1.000
_cell.length_c   1.000
_cell.angle_alpha   90.00
_cell.angle_beta   90.00
_cell.angle_gamma   90.00
#
_symmetry.space_group_name_H-M   'P 1'
#
loop_
_entity.id
_entity.type
_entity.pdbx_description
1 polymer ?
#
loop_
_entity_poly.entity_id
_entity_poly.type
_entity_poly.pdbx_seq_one_letter_code
_entity_poly.pdbx_strand_id
1 'polypeptide(L)'
;MERIVGGRKEGFQLALREDGAYLTVYPEEPDADVVDLSALREKIEAAGVTDYDVLQLAYLVRSAEGIEEKLNAASEDGEDNLTIPFTIEIPNDAMSAAVRFDDKKGNLPPSVADVLDALREKKVVYGIDREAIGRGVARLTPFMAARGTAPVAGEDARLEKKFDMGVKGRPAERAFDRVDYKDMNIFLRAAIGDVLVVRTPETQGTPGKNVFGEEVASRPGKPINLPQGKNTKVVNNDELVAVIDGQIVDDGKKVSV
;
A
#
# COMPACT_ATOMS: atom_id res chain seq x y z
N MET A 1 -45.78 -24.21 -23.30
CA MET A 1 -44.76 -25.13 -22.70
C MET A 1 -43.63 -24.28 -22.16
N GLU A 2 -43.24 -24.47 -20.89
CA GLU A 2 -42.15 -23.73 -20.27
C GLU A 2 -40.80 -24.29 -20.72
N ARG A 3 -39.92 -23.43 -21.25
CA ARG A 3 -38.54 -23.80 -21.61
C ARG A 3 -37.59 -23.08 -20.67
N ILE A 4 -36.75 -23.84 -19.96
CA ILE A 4 -35.78 -23.30 -19.01
C ILE A 4 -34.37 -23.45 -19.60
N VAL A 5 -33.56 -22.41 -19.48
CA VAL A 5 -32.14 -22.36 -19.90
C VAL A 5 -31.30 -21.91 -18.71
N GLY A 6 -30.19 -22.61 -18.44
CA GLY A 6 -29.35 -22.36 -17.27
C GLY A 6 -29.88 -23.04 -16.00
N GLY A 7 -29.24 -22.72 -14.88
CA GLY A 7 -29.61 -23.19 -13.55
C GLY A 7 -28.65 -22.65 -12.49
N ARG A 8 -28.92 -22.95 -11.22
CA ARG A 8 -28.17 -22.38 -10.08
C ARG A 8 -26.65 -22.54 -10.16
N LYS A 9 -26.14 -23.63 -10.74
CA LYS A 9 -24.70 -23.85 -10.93
C LYS A 9 -24.06 -22.93 -11.97
N GLU A 10 -24.83 -22.53 -12.98
CA GLU A 10 -24.40 -21.58 -14.02
C GLU A 10 -24.57 -20.12 -13.57
N GLY A 11 -25.04 -19.89 -12.34
CA GLY A 11 -25.24 -18.56 -11.76
C GLY A 11 -26.50 -17.82 -12.24
N PHE A 12 -27.24 -18.36 -13.23
CA PHE A 12 -28.51 -17.77 -13.69
C PHE A 12 -29.51 -18.83 -14.15
N GLN A 13 -30.79 -18.46 -14.23
CA GLN A 13 -31.86 -19.26 -14.82
C GLN A 13 -32.77 -18.37 -15.67
N LEU A 14 -32.98 -18.73 -16.93
CA LEU A 14 -33.90 -18.08 -17.86
C LEU A 14 -35.11 -19.00 -18.10
N ALA A 15 -36.30 -18.59 -17.69
CA ALA A 15 -37.56 -19.30 -17.93
C ALA A 15 -38.36 -18.59 -19.03
N LEU A 16 -38.58 -19.29 -20.14
CA LEU A 16 -39.40 -18.84 -21.26
C LEU A 16 -40.81 -19.38 -21.10
N ARG A 17 -41.76 -18.47 -20.89
CA ARG A 17 -43.19 -18.74 -20.72
C ARG A 17 -43.97 -18.11 -21.87
N GLU A 18 -45.26 -18.43 -21.99
CA GLU A 18 -46.12 -17.91 -23.08
C GLU A 18 -46.31 -16.39 -23.02
N ASP A 19 -46.13 -15.80 -21.85
CA ASP A 19 -46.30 -14.37 -21.58
C ASP A 19 -44.99 -13.59 -21.53
N GLY A 20 -43.82 -14.23 -21.61
CA GLY A 20 -42.52 -13.57 -21.70
C GLY A 20 -41.32 -14.38 -21.20
N ALA A 21 -40.16 -13.73 -21.17
CA ALA A 21 -38.92 -14.28 -20.63
C ALA A 21 -38.71 -13.79 -19.19
N TYR A 22 -38.35 -14.72 -18.29
CA TYR A 22 -38.10 -14.45 -16.88
C TYR A 22 -36.66 -14.83 -16.56
N LEU A 23 -35.92 -13.92 -15.93
CA LEU A 23 -34.53 -14.12 -15.55
C LEU A 23 -34.40 -14.14 -14.03
N THR A 24 -33.65 -15.11 -13.53
CA THR A 24 -33.17 -15.17 -12.16
C THR A 24 -31.65 -15.19 -12.19
N VAL A 25 -30.98 -14.24 -11.53
CA VAL A 25 -29.53 -14.27 -11.34
C VAL A 25 -29.25 -14.58 -9.87
N TYR A 26 -28.49 -15.64 -9.63
CA TYR A 26 -28.18 -16.12 -8.29
C TYR A 26 -26.94 -15.42 -7.73
N PRO A 27 -26.86 -15.24 -6.39
CA PRO A 27 -25.65 -14.74 -5.75
C PRO A 27 -24.43 -15.62 -6.08
N GLU A 28 -23.24 -15.01 -6.14
CA GLU A 28 -21.98 -15.75 -6.31
C GLU A 28 -21.79 -16.76 -5.15
N GLU A 29 -21.95 -18.05 -5.45
CA GLU A 29 -21.60 -19.14 -4.55
C GLU A 29 -20.20 -19.69 -4.90
N PRO A 30 -19.42 -20.21 -3.93
CA PRO A 30 -18.04 -20.68 -4.18
C PRO A 30 -17.90 -21.77 -5.26
N ASP A 31 -19.00 -22.43 -5.60
CA ASP A 31 -19.10 -23.57 -6.52
C ASP A 31 -19.96 -23.24 -7.76
N ALA A 32 -20.26 -21.96 -7.97
CA ALA A 32 -21.06 -21.43 -9.08
C ALA A 32 -20.24 -20.50 -9.98
N ASP A 33 -20.53 -20.51 -11.27
CA ASP A 33 -19.87 -19.64 -12.22
C ASP A 33 -20.27 -18.17 -11.97
N VAL A 34 -19.29 -17.27 -12.08
CA VAL A 34 -19.55 -15.82 -12.07
C VAL A 34 -20.25 -15.45 -13.37
N VAL A 35 -21.42 -14.83 -13.25
CA VAL A 35 -22.21 -14.39 -14.40
C VAL A 35 -21.71 -13.03 -14.87
N ASP A 36 -21.04 -13.00 -16.03
CA ASP A 36 -20.72 -11.77 -16.76
C ASP A 36 -21.92 -11.35 -17.61
N LEU A 37 -22.21 -10.05 -17.65
CA LEU A 37 -23.23 -9.45 -18.52
C LEU A 37 -23.09 -9.89 -19.98
N SER A 38 -21.87 -9.92 -20.51
CA SER A 38 -21.60 -10.28 -21.90
C SER A 38 -21.90 -11.76 -22.18
N ALA A 39 -21.49 -12.64 -21.26
CA ALA A 39 -21.74 -14.08 -21.38
C ALA A 39 -23.23 -14.40 -21.22
N LEU A 40 -23.93 -13.72 -20.31
CA LEU A 40 -25.35 -13.91 -20.12
C LEU A 40 -26.15 -13.44 -21.35
N ARG A 41 -25.73 -12.31 -21.94
CA ARG A 41 -26.33 -11.77 -23.16
C ARG A 41 -26.29 -12.78 -24.31
N GLU A 42 -25.12 -13.38 -24.56
CA GLU A 42 -24.94 -14.41 -25.59
C GLU A 42 -25.87 -15.61 -25.34
N LYS A 43 -26.01 -16.05 -24.08
CA LYS A 43 -26.90 -17.17 -23.70
C LYS A 43 -28.39 -16.83 -23.89
N ILE A 44 -28.81 -15.60 -23.57
CA ILE A 44 -30.20 -15.13 -23.75
C ILE A 44 -30.55 -15.03 -25.25
N GLU A 45 -29.65 -14.47 -26.07
CA GLU A 45 -29.82 -14.39 -27.52
C GLU A 45 -29.84 -15.79 -28.17
N ALA A 46 -28.97 -16.71 -27.73
CA ALA A 46 -28.97 -18.11 -28.18
C ALA A 46 -30.24 -18.87 -27.77
N ALA A 47 -30.91 -18.44 -26.68
CA ALA A 47 -32.20 -18.98 -26.28
C ALA A 47 -33.37 -18.48 -27.14
N GLY A 48 -33.12 -17.48 -28.01
CA GLY A 48 -34.10 -16.88 -28.92
C GLY A 48 -34.76 -15.61 -28.39
N VAL A 49 -34.26 -15.04 -27.30
CA VAL A 49 -34.74 -13.77 -26.73
C VAL A 49 -33.80 -12.66 -27.20
N THR A 50 -34.26 -11.83 -28.14
CA THR A 50 -33.45 -10.74 -28.72
C THR A 50 -34.02 -9.36 -28.43
N ASP A 51 -35.29 -9.30 -28.01
CA ASP A 51 -35.99 -8.07 -27.64
C ASP A 51 -36.14 -8.04 -26.12
N TYR A 52 -35.16 -7.43 -25.46
CA TYR A 52 -35.13 -7.28 -24.02
C TYR A 52 -34.38 -6.01 -23.60
N ASP A 53 -34.77 -5.47 -22.46
CA ASP A 53 -34.12 -4.33 -21.82
C ASP A 53 -32.75 -4.74 -21.27
N VAL A 54 -31.70 -4.27 -21.95
CA VAL A 54 -30.30 -4.52 -21.57
C VAL A 54 -29.97 -3.89 -20.21
N LEU A 55 -30.66 -2.83 -19.80
CA LEU A 55 -30.46 -2.14 -18.53
C LEU A 55 -31.02 -2.96 -17.39
N GLN A 56 -32.23 -3.48 -17.57
CA GLN A 56 -32.82 -4.42 -16.62
C GLN A 56 -31.92 -5.66 -16.49
N LEU A 57 -31.40 -6.17 -17.61
CA LEU A 57 -30.45 -7.30 -17.59
C LEU A 57 -29.19 -6.97 -16.78
N ALA A 58 -28.55 -5.82 -17.03
CA ALA A 58 -27.37 -5.39 -16.29
C ALA A 58 -27.64 -5.20 -14.79
N TYR A 59 -28.80 -4.65 -14.44
CA TYR A 59 -29.24 -4.51 -13.05
C TYR A 59 -29.39 -5.87 -12.37
N LEU A 60 -30.09 -6.83 -13.00
CA LEU A 60 -30.31 -8.17 -12.45
C LEU A 60 -28.99 -8.94 -12.26
N VAL A 61 -28.04 -8.80 -13.19
CA VAL A 61 -26.70 -9.40 -13.05
C VAL A 61 -25.96 -8.81 -11.85
N ARG A 62 -26.05 -7.49 -11.66
CA ARG A 62 -25.38 -6.78 -10.56
C ARG A 62 -26.02 -7.07 -9.20
N SER A 63 -27.35 -7.09 -9.12
CA SER A 63 -28.07 -7.29 -7.87
C SER A 63 -27.95 -8.75 -7.41
N ALA A 64 -28.01 -9.69 -8.36
CA ALA A 64 -27.87 -11.12 -8.13
C ALA A 64 -28.70 -11.63 -6.95
N GLU A 65 -29.93 -11.10 -6.79
CA GLU A 65 -30.75 -11.33 -5.60
C GLU A 65 -31.37 -12.75 -5.56
N GLY A 66 -31.26 -13.52 -6.63
CA GLY A 66 -31.91 -14.83 -6.78
C GLY A 66 -33.42 -14.73 -6.93
N ILE A 67 -33.93 -13.54 -7.29
CA ILE A 67 -35.35 -13.28 -7.52
C ILE A 67 -35.65 -13.42 -9.00
N GLU A 68 -36.75 -14.09 -9.32
CA GLU A 68 -37.26 -14.19 -10.70
C GLU A 68 -37.90 -12.87 -11.11
N GLU A 69 -37.35 -12.23 -12.14
CA GLU A 69 -37.93 -11.02 -12.74
C GLU A 69 -38.23 -11.23 -14.22
N LYS A 70 -39.34 -10.64 -14.68
CA LYS A 70 -39.71 -10.64 -16.10
C LYS A 70 -38.83 -9.64 -16.86
N LEU A 71 -38.17 -10.08 -17.93
CA LEU A 71 -37.47 -9.19 -18.84
C LEU A 71 -38.48 -8.34 -19.61
N ASN A 72 -38.34 -7.03 -19.50
CA ASN A 72 -39.06 -6.04 -20.28
C ASN A 72 -38.54 -6.07 -21.72
N ALA A 73 -39.41 -5.76 -22.69
CA ALA A 73 -38.97 -5.53 -24.07
C ALA A 73 -38.09 -4.27 -24.14
N ALA A 74 -37.23 -4.19 -25.15
CA ALA A 74 -36.47 -2.97 -25.38
C ALA A 74 -37.47 -1.83 -25.71
N SER A 75 -37.39 -0.71 -25.01
CA SER A 75 -38.25 0.44 -25.31
C SER A 75 -37.89 1.05 -26.67
N GLU A 76 -38.90 1.32 -27.51
CA GLU A 76 -38.74 2.05 -28.79
C GLU A 76 -38.36 3.53 -28.55
N ASP A 77 -38.69 4.06 -27.39
CA ASP A 77 -38.16 5.32 -26.89
C ASP A 77 -36.71 5.05 -26.45
N GLY A 78 -35.77 5.46 -27.30
CA GLY A 78 -34.35 5.44 -26.99
C GLY A 78 -34.05 6.29 -25.77
N GLU A 79 -34.14 5.69 -24.58
CA GLU A 79 -33.22 6.07 -23.52
C GLU A 79 -31.83 5.74 -24.06
N ASP A 80 -31.15 6.78 -24.56
CA ASP A 80 -29.77 6.67 -24.99
C ASP A 80 -29.01 5.86 -23.94
N ASN A 81 -28.44 4.72 -24.33
CA ASN A 81 -27.59 3.92 -23.45
C ASN A 81 -26.39 4.81 -23.06
N LEU A 82 -26.50 5.48 -21.93
CA LEU A 82 -25.50 6.40 -21.42
C LEU A 82 -24.51 5.60 -20.59
N THR A 83 -23.25 5.59 -21.04
CA THR A 83 -22.15 5.01 -20.26
C THR A 83 -22.10 5.68 -18.90
N ILE A 84 -22.08 4.86 -17.84
CA ILE A 84 -21.94 5.30 -16.46
C ILE A 84 -20.67 6.15 -16.36
N PRO A 85 -20.80 7.46 -16.09
CA PRO A 85 -19.64 8.32 -16.00
C PRO A 85 -18.82 7.92 -14.77
N PHE A 86 -17.51 8.04 -14.91
CA PHE A 86 -16.57 7.78 -13.84
C PHE A 86 -15.56 8.91 -13.71
N THR A 87 -15.01 9.05 -12.51
CA THR A 87 -13.96 10.01 -12.21
C THR A 87 -12.72 9.29 -11.71
N ILE A 88 -11.56 9.85 -12.07
CA ILE A 88 -10.27 9.43 -11.54
C ILE A 88 -9.84 10.47 -10.52
N GLU A 89 -9.75 10.05 -9.26
CA GLU A 89 -9.28 10.86 -8.14
C GLU A 89 -7.82 10.55 -7.87
N ILE A 90 -6.99 11.59 -7.95
CA ILE A 90 -5.56 11.51 -7.64
C ILE A 90 -5.31 12.50 -6.50
N PRO A 91 -4.88 12.05 -5.31
CA PRO A 91 -4.56 12.95 -4.21
C PRO A 91 -3.34 13.83 -4.54
N ASN A 92 -3.14 14.89 -3.74
CA ASN A 92 -2.04 15.85 -3.94
C ASN A 92 -0.63 15.23 -3.87
N ASP A 93 -0.49 14.07 -3.22
CA ASP A 93 0.77 13.34 -3.13
C ASP A 93 1.09 12.53 -4.40
N ALA A 94 0.14 12.42 -5.33
CA ALA A 94 0.22 11.60 -6.55
C ALA A 94 0.58 10.12 -6.29
N MET A 95 0.35 9.60 -5.07
CA MET A 95 0.76 8.24 -4.70
C MET A 95 -0.28 7.18 -5.07
N SER A 96 -1.49 7.58 -5.44
CA SER A 96 -2.56 6.67 -5.83
C SER A 96 -3.49 7.28 -6.86
N ALA A 97 -4.15 6.43 -7.63
CA ALA A 97 -5.26 6.81 -8.51
C ALA A 97 -6.45 5.90 -8.19
N ALA A 98 -7.56 6.51 -7.80
CA ALA A 98 -8.82 5.81 -7.51
C ALA A 98 -9.86 6.09 -8.59
N VAL A 99 -10.66 5.09 -8.93
CA VAL A 99 -11.78 5.23 -9.86
C VAL A 99 -13.09 5.19 -9.08
N ARG A 100 -13.99 6.14 -9.37
CA ARG A 100 -15.33 6.20 -8.81
C ARG A 100 -16.36 6.28 -9.93
N PHE A 101 -17.43 5.51 -9.80
CA PHE A 101 -18.55 5.49 -10.75
C PHE A 101 -19.72 6.32 -10.19
N ASP A 102 -20.45 7.00 -11.07
CA ASP A 102 -21.71 7.68 -10.76
C ASP A 102 -22.85 6.93 -11.44
N ASP A 103 -23.28 5.85 -10.79
CA ASP A 103 -24.30 4.90 -11.28
C ASP A 103 -25.72 5.49 -11.35
N LYS A 104 -25.90 6.77 -10.99
CA LYS A 104 -27.15 7.51 -11.11
C LYS A 104 -27.29 8.25 -12.45
N LYS A 105 -26.21 8.36 -13.23
CA LYS A 105 -26.15 9.19 -14.45
C LYS A 105 -25.91 8.39 -15.73
N GLY A 106 -25.91 7.06 -15.63
CA GLY A 106 -25.79 6.17 -16.77
C GLY A 106 -26.26 4.78 -16.39
N ASN A 107 -26.39 3.94 -17.40
CA ASN A 107 -27.01 2.64 -17.31
C ASN A 107 -26.13 1.54 -17.95
N LEU A 108 -25.13 1.93 -18.75
CA LEU A 108 -24.14 1.03 -19.36
C LEU A 108 -22.80 1.10 -18.60
N PRO A 109 -22.21 -0.02 -18.12
CA PRO A 109 -20.91 0.02 -17.47
C PRO A 109 -19.81 0.45 -18.46
N PRO A 110 -18.83 1.28 -18.04
CA PRO A 110 -17.69 1.61 -18.89
C PRO A 110 -16.86 0.36 -19.15
N SER A 111 -16.12 0.32 -20.26
CA SER A 111 -15.20 -0.77 -20.53
C SER A 111 -13.89 -0.62 -19.75
N VAL A 112 -13.15 -1.73 -19.61
CA VAL A 112 -11.77 -1.69 -19.08
C VAL A 112 -10.88 -0.78 -19.93
N ALA A 113 -11.11 -0.73 -21.25
CA ALA A 113 -10.38 0.14 -22.14
C ALA A 113 -10.64 1.63 -21.83
N ASP A 114 -11.89 2.01 -21.57
CA ASP A 114 -12.25 3.39 -21.23
C ASP A 114 -11.53 3.85 -19.96
N VAL A 115 -11.48 2.99 -18.93
CA VAL A 115 -10.76 3.30 -17.68
C VAL A 115 -9.25 3.42 -17.92
N LEU A 116 -8.66 2.56 -18.74
CA LEU A 116 -7.23 2.62 -19.08
C LEU A 116 -6.89 3.88 -19.88
N ASP A 117 -7.73 4.27 -20.83
CA ASP A 117 -7.55 5.48 -21.63
C ASP A 117 -7.70 6.74 -20.78
N ALA A 118 -8.69 6.77 -19.87
CA ALA A 118 -8.84 7.87 -18.92
C ALA A 118 -7.65 7.98 -17.95
N LEU A 119 -7.09 6.86 -17.47
CA LEU A 119 -5.86 6.85 -16.67
C LEU A 119 -4.69 7.44 -17.46
N ARG A 120 -4.57 7.06 -18.73
CA ARG A 120 -3.53 7.59 -19.64
C ARG A 120 -3.71 9.08 -19.90
N GLU A 121 -4.93 9.56 -20.09
CA GLU A 121 -5.24 10.98 -20.24
C GLU A 121 -4.85 11.78 -18.98
N LYS A 122 -5.07 11.18 -17.80
CA LYS A 122 -4.60 11.70 -16.51
C LYS A 122 -3.09 11.49 -16.28
N LYS A 123 -2.36 10.97 -17.26
CA LYS A 123 -0.90 10.68 -17.22
C LYS A 123 -0.48 9.63 -16.19
N VAL A 124 -1.41 8.81 -15.71
CA VAL A 124 -1.09 7.68 -14.83
C VAL A 124 -0.42 6.60 -15.67
N VAL A 125 0.84 6.29 -15.36
CA VAL A 125 1.68 5.37 -16.14
C VAL A 125 2.39 4.32 -15.29
N TYR A 126 2.38 4.47 -13.96
CA TYR A 126 3.09 3.59 -13.05
C TYR A 126 2.14 2.93 -12.04
N GLY A 127 2.41 1.66 -11.74
CA GLY A 127 1.70 0.92 -10.69
C GLY A 127 0.22 0.62 -10.99
N ILE A 128 -0.15 0.53 -12.26
CA ILE A 128 -1.52 0.24 -12.71
C ILE A 128 -1.86 -1.22 -12.39
N ASP A 129 -2.95 -1.42 -11.66
CA ASP A 129 -3.49 -2.74 -11.31
C ASP A 129 -4.64 -3.11 -12.28
N ARG A 130 -4.29 -3.86 -13.34
CA ARG A 130 -5.24 -4.28 -14.37
C ARG A 130 -6.32 -5.21 -13.85
N GLU A 131 -6.00 -6.04 -12.86
CA GLU A 131 -6.99 -6.95 -12.29
C GLU A 131 -8.00 -6.20 -11.42
N ALA A 132 -7.54 -5.23 -10.63
CA ALA A 132 -8.43 -4.36 -9.88
C ALA A 132 -9.35 -3.55 -10.80
N ILE A 133 -8.84 -3.08 -11.95
CA ILE A 133 -9.67 -2.43 -12.97
C ILE A 133 -10.75 -3.36 -13.50
N GLY A 134 -10.39 -4.58 -13.90
CA GLY A 134 -11.37 -5.56 -14.40
C GLY A 134 -12.49 -5.84 -13.39
N ARG A 135 -12.12 -6.15 -12.13
CA ARG A 135 -13.10 -6.40 -11.05
C ARG A 135 -13.93 -5.17 -10.71
N GLY A 136 -13.31 -3.99 -10.66
CA GLY A 136 -13.95 -2.74 -10.29
C GLY A 136 -14.95 -2.25 -11.32
N VAL A 137 -14.63 -2.40 -12.61
CA VAL A 137 -15.52 -2.13 -13.73
C VAL A 137 -16.72 -3.08 -13.71
N ALA A 138 -16.48 -4.39 -13.56
CA ALA A 138 -17.55 -5.39 -13.56
C ALA A 138 -18.56 -5.19 -12.41
N ARG A 139 -18.08 -4.77 -11.24
CA ARG A 139 -18.92 -4.56 -10.04
C ARG A 139 -19.40 -3.13 -9.85
N LEU A 140 -18.92 -2.19 -10.67
CA LEU A 140 -19.12 -0.74 -10.52
C LEU A 140 -18.80 -0.21 -9.11
N THR A 141 -17.91 -0.89 -8.40
CA THR A 141 -17.48 -0.51 -7.04
C THR A 141 -16.25 0.38 -7.12
N PRO A 142 -16.15 1.44 -6.31
CA PRO A 142 -14.94 2.25 -6.22
C PRO A 142 -13.70 1.40 -5.90
N PHE A 143 -12.59 1.65 -6.59
CA PHE A 143 -11.37 0.87 -6.42
C PHE A 143 -10.11 1.69 -6.69
N MET A 144 -8.97 1.17 -6.23
CA MET A 144 -7.65 1.73 -6.51
C MET A 144 -7.13 1.17 -7.83
N ALA A 145 -7.01 2.01 -8.85
CA ALA A 145 -6.57 1.62 -10.18
C ALA A 145 -5.05 1.68 -10.34
N ALA A 146 -4.36 2.53 -9.57
CA ALA A 146 -2.91 2.57 -9.55
C ALA A 146 -2.32 2.96 -8.19
N ARG A 147 -1.12 2.46 -7.89
CA ARG A 147 -0.36 2.81 -6.68
C ARG A 147 1.11 3.08 -6.99
N GLY A 148 1.63 4.18 -6.48
CA GLY A 148 3.06 4.45 -6.46
C GLY A 148 3.82 3.53 -5.50
N THR A 149 5.15 3.57 -5.59
CA THR A 149 6.08 2.98 -4.62
C THR A 149 6.53 4.05 -3.65
N ALA A 150 6.24 3.89 -2.37
CA ALA A 150 6.64 4.86 -1.35
C ALA A 150 8.16 4.93 -1.20
N PRO A 151 8.74 6.13 -0.96
CA PRO A 151 10.15 6.25 -0.65
C PRO A 151 10.48 5.62 0.71
N VAL A 152 11.68 5.08 0.82
CA VAL A 152 12.22 4.54 2.08
C VAL A 152 13.15 5.59 2.70
N ALA A 153 12.90 5.95 3.95
CA ALA A 153 13.75 6.88 4.68
C ALA A 153 15.13 6.27 4.97
N GLY A 154 16.16 7.10 4.95
CA GLY A 154 17.48 6.73 5.44
C GLY A 154 17.49 6.59 6.96
N GLU A 155 18.47 5.88 7.48
CA GLU A 155 18.68 5.70 8.91
C GLU A 155 19.53 6.83 9.48
N ASP A 156 19.11 7.38 10.61
CA ASP A 156 19.86 8.40 11.34
C ASP A 156 21.21 7.85 11.83
N ALA A 157 22.23 8.71 11.84
CA ALA A 157 23.53 8.38 12.40
C ALA A 157 23.44 8.12 13.91
N ARG A 158 24.24 7.18 14.41
CA ARG A 158 24.19 6.72 15.80
C ARG A 158 25.58 6.79 16.42
N LEU A 159 25.63 7.10 17.71
CA LEU A 159 26.88 7.08 18.48
C LEU A 159 26.85 5.92 19.47
N GLU A 160 27.89 5.10 19.44
CA GLU A 160 28.14 4.05 20.40
C GLU A 160 29.33 4.46 21.28
N LYS A 161 29.09 4.64 22.57
CA LYS A 161 30.17 4.88 23.54
C LYS A 161 30.77 3.53 23.94
N LYS A 162 32.10 3.40 23.85
CA LYS A 162 32.84 2.18 24.21
C LYS A 162 33.24 2.14 25.69
N PHE A 163 32.63 3.00 26.50
CA PHE A 163 32.81 3.09 27.94
C PHE A 163 31.45 3.27 28.62
N ASP A 164 31.33 2.84 29.87
CA ASP A 164 30.11 2.95 30.67
C ASP A 164 30.37 3.69 31.99
N MET A 165 29.95 4.96 32.05
CA MET A 165 30.08 5.83 33.22
C MET A 165 29.32 5.31 34.47
N GLY A 166 28.44 4.32 34.30
CA GLY A 166 27.70 3.67 35.37
C GLY A 166 28.48 2.60 36.13
N VAL A 167 29.61 2.10 35.58
CA VAL A 167 30.42 1.08 36.23
C VAL A 167 31.19 1.69 37.40
N LYS A 168 30.64 1.56 38.61
CA LYS A 168 31.32 1.92 39.85
C LYS A 168 32.26 0.78 40.28
N GLY A 169 33.55 1.08 40.41
CA GLY A 169 34.51 0.15 41.02
C GLY A 169 34.08 -0.23 42.44
N ARG A 170 34.08 -1.52 42.76
CA ARG A 170 33.87 -2.01 44.14
C ARG A 170 35.22 -2.04 44.86
N PRO A 171 35.28 -1.68 46.16
CA PRO A 171 36.52 -1.78 46.92
C PRO A 171 37.02 -3.22 46.94
N ALA A 172 38.33 -3.42 46.81
CA ALA A 172 38.94 -4.72 47.04
C ALA A 172 39.01 -4.98 48.55
N GLU A 173 38.36 -6.05 49.02
CA GLU A 173 38.51 -6.53 50.39
C GLU A 173 39.89 -7.18 50.56
N ARG A 174 40.71 -6.65 51.48
CA ARG A 174 41.93 -7.33 51.94
C ARG A 174 41.63 -8.10 53.22
N ALA A 175 42.46 -9.11 53.51
CA ALA A 175 42.42 -9.80 54.79
C ALA A 175 42.54 -8.80 55.97
N PHE A 176 41.77 -9.04 57.03
CA PHE A 176 41.67 -8.22 58.26
C PHE A 176 40.83 -6.92 58.19
N ASP A 177 39.67 -6.92 57.50
CA ASP A 177 38.69 -5.82 57.50
C ASP A 177 39.23 -4.43 57.11
N ARG A 178 40.38 -4.37 56.43
CA ARG A 178 40.92 -3.12 55.89
C ARG A 178 40.47 -2.94 54.45
N VAL A 179 39.60 -1.97 54.24
CA VAL A 179 39.18 -1.50 52.92
C VAL A 179 40.19 -0.46 52.42
N ASP A 180 40.85 -0.74 51.28
CA ASP A 180 41.72 0.24 50.61
C ASP A 180 40.89 1.08 49.63
N TYR A 181 40.62 2.32 50.00
CA TYR A 181 39.88 3.27 49.18
C TYR A 181 40.73 3.89 48.06
N LYS A 182 42.07 3.70 48.03
CA LYS A 182 42.96 4.28 47.02
C LYS A 182 42.92 3.55 45.67
N ASP A 183 42.61 2.26 45.68
CA ASP A 183 42.52 1.42 44.48
C ASP A 183 41.07 1.14 44.06
N MET A 184 40.14 2.04 44.44
CA MET A 184 38.84 2.03 43.80
C MET A 184 39.08 2.47 42.36
N ASN A 185 38.81 1.59 41.39
CA ASN A 185 38.80 1.94 39.96
C ASN A 185 37.53 2.80 39.68
N ILE A 186 37.40 3.93 40.39
CA ILE A 186 36.22 4.83 40.37
C ILE A 186 36.17 5.57 39.04
N PHE A 187 37.34 5.81 38.46
CA PHE A 187 37.51 6.60 37.25
C PHE A 187 37.80 5.66 36.10
N LEU A 188 36.98 5.74 35.06
CA LEU A 188 37.28 5.13 33.77
C LEU A 188 38.54 5.78 33.22
N ARG A 189 39.57 4.97 32.97
CA ARG A 189 40.81 5.43 32.33
C ARG A 189 40.81 5.00 30.88
N ALA A 190 41.35 5.86 30.02
CA ALA A 190 41.69 5.54 28.65
C ALA A 190 43.20 5.61 28.47
N ALA A 191 43.77 4.72 27.68
CA ALA A 191 45.13 4.80 27.18
C ALA A 191 45.17 5.55 25.84
N ILE A 192 46.33 6.07 25.47
CA ILE A 192 46.57 6.65 24.14
C ILE A 192 46.14 5.65 23.06
N GLY A 193 45.26 6.09 22.16
CA GLY A 193 44.74 5.30 21.06
C GLY A 193 43.45 4.55 21.34
N ASP A 194 42.96 4.52 22.59
CA ASP A 194 41.69 3.87 22.92
C ASP A 194 40.52 4.54 22.19
N VAL A 195 39.66 3.73 21.57
CA VAL A 195 38.43 4.19 20.93
C VAL A 195 37.39 4.46 22.01
N LEU A 196 36.98 5.72 22.15
CA LEU A 196 36.02 6.18 23.15
C LEU A 196 34.59 6.15 22.61
N VAL A 197 34.41 6.58 21.36
CA VAL A 197 33.09 6.66 20.70
C VAL A 197 33.23 6.23 19.25
N VAL A 198 32.31 5.40 18.77
CA VAL A 198 32.16 5.02 17.37
C VAL A 198 30.87 5.62 16.84
N ARG A 199 30.93 6.28 15.67
CA ARG A 199 29.76 6.74 14.93
C ARG A 199 29.42 5.72 13.86
N THR A 200 28.18 5.26 13.85
CA THR A 200 27.59 4.66 12.65
C THR A 200 27.02 5.81 11.81
N PRO A 201 27.53 6.07 10.60
CA PRO A 201 27.07 7.17 9.77
C PRO A 201 25.62 6.98 9.31
N GLU A 202 24.97 8.07 8.96
CA GLU A 202 23.63 8.06 8.38
C GLU A 202 23.61 7.38 7.00
N THR A 203 22.46 6.81 6.64
CA THR A 203 22.27 6.28 5.29
C THR A 203 21.43 7.21 4.43
N GLN A 204 21.65 7.13 3.12
CA GLN A 204 20.71 7.71 2.18
C GLN A 204 19.44 6.88 2.17
N GLY A 205 18.29 7.55 2.05
CA GLY A 205 17.04 6.86 1.76
C GLY A 205 17.01 6.32 0.33
N THR A 206 16.00 5.52 0.03
CA THR A 206 15.73 5.05 -1.33
C THR A 206 14.55 5.82 -1.91
N PRO A 207 14.72 6.56 -3.02
CA PRO A 207 13.62 7.25 -3.67
C PRO A 207 12.49 6.29 -4.09
N GLY A 208 11.26 6.78 -3.97
CA GLY A 208 10.06 6.12 -4.45
C GLY A 208 9.68 6.55 -5.87
N LYS A 209 8.50 6.14 -6.32
CA LYS A 209 7.94 6.53 -7.61
C LYS A 209 6.44 6.74 -7.50
N ASN A 210 5.93 7.88 -7.95
CA ASN A 210 4.49 8.19 -7.91
C ASN A 210 3.73 7.52 -9.08
N VAL A 211 2.41 7.69 -9.17
CA VAL A 211 1.60 7.07 -10.24
C VAL A 211 1.87 7.65 -11.64
N PHE A 212 2.47 8.84 -11.72
CA PHE A 212 2.94 9.47 -12.96
C PHE A 212 4.32 8.97 -13.40
N GLY A 213 4.95 8.10 -12.61
CA GLY A 213 6.29 7.59 -12.89
C GLY A 213 7.42 8.54 -12.49
N GLU A 214 7.11 9.63 -11.81
CA GLU A 214 8.07 10.62 -11.32
C GLU A 214 8.70 10.13 -10.00
N GLU A 215 9.96 10.49 -9.79
CA GLU A 215 10.69 10.11 -8.58
C GLU A 215 10.17 10.87 -7.36
N VAL A 216 9.91 10.16 -6.27
CA VAL A 216 9.53 10.74 -4.99
C VAL A 216 10.74 10.68 -4.07
N ALA A 217 11.30 11.85 -3.76
CA ALA A 217 12.52 11.94 -2.96
C ALA A 217 12.34 11.29 -1.58
N SER A 218 13.33 10.49 -1.19
CA SER A 218 13.45 9.99 0.17
C SER A 218 14.02 11.03 1.12
N ARG A 219 13.72 10.89 2.41
CA ARG A 219 14.39 11.67 3.45
C ARG A 219 15.72 11.00 3.81
N PRO A 220 16.87 11.69 3.70
CA PRO A 220 18.14 11.16 4.20
C PRO A 220 18.10 11.04 5.72
N GLY A 221 18.88 10.10 6.27
CA GLY A 221 19.10 10.04 7.70
C GLY A 221 19.75 11.32 8.23
N LYS A 222 19.52 11.64 9.49
CA LYS A 222 20.10 12.81 10.13
C LYS A 222 21.56 12.55 10.51
N PRO A 223 22.48 13.46 10.20
CA PRO A 223 23.87 13.33 10.63
C PRO A 223 24.00 13.62 12.13
N ILE A 224 25.02 13.00 12.75
CA ILE A 224 25.44 13.31 14.11
C ILE A 224 26.95 13.58 14.14
N ASN A 225 27.35 14.60 14.89
CA ASN A 225 28.75 14.91 15.10
C ASN A 225 29.32 14.06 16.23
N LEU A 226 30.56 13.60 16.08
CA LEU A 226 31.30 12.98 17.17
C LEU A 226 31.48 13.99 18.31
N PRO A 227 31.31 13.57 19.58
CA PRO A 227 31.37 14.45 20.74
C PRO A 227 32.82 14.76 21.12
N GLN A 228 33.58 15.39 20.23
CA GLN A 228 35.01 15.63 20.44
C GLN A 228 35.25 16.67 21.55
N GLY A 229 36.02 16.24 22.56
CA GLY A 229 36.47 17.05 23.70
C GLY A 229 38.00 17.24 23.73
N LYS A 230 38.53 17.64 24.88
CA LYS A 230 39.98 17.83 25.05
C LYS A 230 40.70 16.48 25.02
N ASN A 231 41.94 16.48 24.51
CA ASN A 231 42.80 15.31 24.41
C ASN A 231 42.14 14.10 23.71
N THR A 232 41.28 14.37 22.74
CA THR A 232 40.67 13.37 21.86
C THR A 232 40.82 13.81 20.40
N LYS A 233 40.81 12.84 19.49
CA LYS A 233 40.93 13.09 18.05
C LYS A 233 39.95 12.22 17.28
N VAL A 234 39.36 12.77 16.23
CA VAL A 234 38.59 11.99 15.26
C VAL A 234 39.54 11.29 14.28
N VAL A 235 39.37 9.98 14.12
CA VAL A 235 40.13 9.12 13.21
C VAL A 235 39.12 8.39 12.31
N ASN A 236 39.51 8.12 11.06
CA ASN A 236 38.67 7.41 10.09
C ASN A 236 37.28 8.03 9.85
N ASN A 237 37.11 9.33 10.13
CA ASN A 237 35.85 10.09 10.14
C ASN A 237 34.81 9.68 11.20
N ASP A 238 34.84 8.43 11.68
CA ASP A 238 33.77 7.85 12.49
C ASP A 238 34.21 7.41 13.90
N GLU A 239 35.49 7.49 14.25
CA GLU A 239 35.98 7.07 15.57
C GLU A 239 36.56 8.26 16.34
N LEU A 240 36.20 8.38 17.62
CA LEU A 240 36.82 9.32 18.56
C LEU A 240 37.79 8.55 19.46
N VAL A 241 39.08 8.88 19.38
CA VAL A 241 40.13 8.20 20.15
C VAL A 241 40.80 9.12 21.17
N ALA A 242 41.31 8.54 22.25
CA ALA A 242 42.14 9.23 23.23
C ALA A 242 43.55 9.52 22.65
N VAL A 243 44.11 10.70 22.95
CA VAL A 243 45.48 11.06 22.52
C VAL A 243 46.48 11.12 23.67
N ILE A 244 46.01 10.96 24.92
CA ILE A 244 46.82 10.86 26.14
C ILE A 244 46.28 9.71 27.00
N ASP A 245 47.10 9.22 27.92
CA ASP A 245 46.62 8.39 29.02
C ASP A 245 45.95 9.30 30.06
N GLY A 246 44.71 8.98 30.45
CA GLY A 246 43.98 9.87 31.35
C GLY A 246 42.62 9.33 31.78
N GLN A 247 41.84 10.20 32.43
CA GLN A 247 40.51 9.88 32.90
C GLN A 247 39.47 10.31 31.85
N ILE A 248 38.57 9.40 31.49
CA ILE A 248 37.44 9.72 30.61
C ILE A 248 36.48 10.67 31.35
N VAL A 249 36.19 11.80 30.72
CA VAL A 249 35.19 12.79 31.16
C VAL A 249 34.15 12.97 30.07
N ASP A 250 32.89 12.66 30.39
CA ASP A 250 31.74 12.79 29.49
C ASP A 250 30.71 13.75 30.10
N ASP A 251 30.52 14.91 29.48
CA ASP A 251 29.55 15.94 29.92
C ASP A 251 28.20 15.84 29.17
N GLY A 252 28.02 14.80 28.35
CA GLY A 252 26.86 14.60 27.50
C GLY A 252 26.94 15.28 26.13
N LYS A 253 27.79 16.30 25.97
CA LYS A 253 28.04 16.99 24.69
C LYS A 253 29.42 16.66 24.12
N LYS A 254 30.39 16.45 24.99
CA LYS A 254 31.80 16.19 24.67
C LYS A 254 32.35 15.10 25.56
N VAL A 255 33.23 14.30 24.97
CA VAL A 255 34.05 13.29 25.64
C VAL A 255 35.50 13.75 25.58
N SER A 256 36.13 13.86 26.74
CA SER A 256 37.52 14.28 26.91
C SER A 256 38.30 13.22 27.68
N VAL A 257 39.63 13.30 27.59
CA VAL A 257 40.58 12.52 28.40
C VAL A 257 41.54 13.44 29.14
#